data_AF-A0A150XYX0-F1
#
_entry.id   AF-A0A150XYX0-F1
#
_cell.length_a   1.000
_cell.length_b   1.000
_cell.length_c   1.000
_cell.angle_alpha   90.00
_cell.angle_beta   90.00
_cell.angle_gamma   90.00
#
_symmetry.space_group_name_H-M   'P 1'
#
loop_
_entity.id
_entity.type
_entity.pdbx_description
1 polymer ?
#
loop_
_entity_poly.entity_id
_entity_poly.type
_entity_poly.pdbx_seq_one_letter_code
_entity_poly.pdbx_strand_id
1 'polypeptide(L)'
;MKNEKQKVIAVGLFDASWDNESVADYLELDESLVEQWRDEYDTLNGIAEDQALTQEAIDLRKSELEFQKLKFEVEQREKQDQELRAKRGKVISMKKLFVFLKSNSQGFKWKFEELSLYIRKLRTLQTQVEELCGHDVEVFENLFMWHRLQDLIYKLQEILQQYEEGDIIKMNFDENDILFLDEALEIEDFDEEVEEEIEEETSLSGLLEDEIKPSKY
;
A
#
# COMPACT_ATOMS: atom_id res chain seq x y z
N MET A 1 -14.20 -11.26 19.00
CA MET A 1 -13.48 -10.86 17.77
C MET A 1 -11.96 -10.88 17.92
N LYS A 2 -11.30 -10.05 18.76
CA LYS A 2 -9.81 -10.10 18.90
C LYS A 2 -9.31 -11.46 19.45
N ASN A 3 -9.96 -11.97 20.50
CA ASN A 3 -9.58 -13.25 21.12
C ASN A 3 -9.83 -14.48 20.24
N GLU A 4 -10.85 -14.48 19.39
CA GLU A 4 -11.14 -15.65 18.52
C GLU A 4 -10.10 -15.79 17.40
N LYS A 5 -9.63 -14.68 16.82
CA LYS A 5 -8.56 -14.70 15.83
C LYS A 5 -7.23 -15.17 16.44
N GLN A 6 -6.90 -14.71 17.64
CA GLN A 6 -5.69 -15.14 18.35
C GLN A 6 -5.76 -16.61 18.78
N LYS A 7 -6.94 -17.10 19.16
CA LYS A 7 -7.16 -18.51 19.51
C LYS A 7 -6.90 -19.47 18.34
N VAL A 8 -7.31 -19.10 17.12
CA VAL A 8 -7.04 -19.90 15.92
C VAL A 8 -5.54 -19.99 15.63
N ILE A 9 -4.80 -18.89 15.82
CA ILE A 9 -3.35 -18.88 15.64
C ILE A 9 -2.67 -19.74 16.73
N ALA A 10 -3.13 -19.66 17.98
CA ALA A 10 -2.64 -20.49 19.07
C ALA A 10 -2.79 -22.00 18.78
N VAL A 11 -3.94 -22.41 18.24
CA VAL A 11 -4.18 -23.82 17.84
C VAL A 11 -3.16 -24.29 16.80
N GLY A 12 -2.86 -23.48 15.77
CA GLY A 12 -1.85 -23.84 14.77
C GLY A 12 -0.43 -23.94 15.34
N LEU A 13 -0.11 -23.16 16.37
CA LEU A 13 1.18 -23.25 17.07
C LEU A 13 1.23 -24.50 17.98
N PHE A 14 0.12 -24.90 18.60
CA PHE A 14 0.04 -26.16 19.35
C PHE A 14 0.18 -27.39 18.43
N ASP A 15 -0.40 -27.36 17.22
CA ASP A 15 -0.18 -28.40 16.19
C ASP A 15 1.32 -28.51 15.84
N ALA A 16 2.02 -27.37 15.78
CA ALA A 16 3.46 -27.30 15.60
C ALA A 16 4.27 -27.66 16.87
N SER A 17 3.61 -28.15 17.92
CA SER A 17 4.19 -28.56 19.20
C SER A 17 4.84 -27.43 20.01
N TRP A 18 4.39 -26.19 19.84
CA TRP A 18 4.80 -25.08 20.70
C TRP A 18 4.17 -25.22 22.09
N ASP A 19 4.89 -24.76 23.11
CA ASP A 19 4.41 -24.69 24.49
C ASP A 19 3.60 -23.40 24.75
N ASN A 20 2.90 -23.36 25.89
CA ASN A 20 1.98 -22.27 26.22
C ASN A 20 2.70 -20.93 26.41
N GLU A 21 3.89 -20.95 27.03
CA GLU A 21 4.75 -19.77 27.24
C GLU A 21 5.14 -19.14 25.90
N SER A 22 5.67 -19.94 24.97
CA SER A 22 6.09 -19.45 23.63
C SER A 22 4.93 -18.89 22.81
N VAL A 23 3.73 -19.48 22.94
CA VAL A 23 2.52 -19.01 22.26
C VAL A 23 1.98 -17.73 22.89
N ALA A 24 2.03 -17.61 24.22
CA ALA A 24 1.62 -16.41 24.94
C ALA A 24 2.51 -15.21 24.58
N ASP A 25 3.83 -15.41 24.58
CA ASP A 25 4.80 -14.39 24.18
C ASP A 25 4.61 -13.95 22.72
N TYR A 26 4.43 -14.90 21.80
CA TYR A 26 4.24 -14.59 20.38
C TYR A 26 2.94 -13.82 20.10
N LEU A 27 1.88 -14.09 20.87
CA LEU A 27 0.57 -13.45 20.69
C LEU A 27 0.36 -12.21 21.56
N GLU A 28 1.34 -11.86 22.40
CA GLU A 28 1.26 -10.80 23.43
C GLU A 28 0.03 -10.98 24.34
N LEU A 29 -0.17 -12.21 24.83
CA LEU A 29 -1.30 -12.61 25.68
C LEU A 29 -0.85 -13.08 27.06
N ASP A 30 -1.81 -13.15 27.99
CA ASP A 30 -1.61 -13.79 29.28
C ASP A 30 -1.56 -15.31 29.10
N GLU A 31 -0.54 -15.96 29.66
CA GLU A 31 -0.34 -17.41 29.59
C GLU A 31 -1.54 -18.19 30.11
N SER A 32 -2.24 -17.68 31.14
CA SER A 32 -3.42 -18.35 31.71
C SER A 32 -4.60 -18.45 30.72
N LEU A 33 -4.68 -17.55 29.74
CA LEU A 33 -5.66 -17.62 28.66
C LEU A 33 -5.24 -18.64 27.60
N VAL A 34 -3.94 -18.75 27.34
CA VAL A 34 -3.36 -19.74 26.41
C VAL A 34 -3.47 -21.15 26.98
N GLU A 35 -3.28 -21.32 28.29
CA GLU A 35 -3.52 -22.59 29.01
C GLU A 35 -4.98 -23.07 28.83
N GLN A 36 -5.97 -22.18 28.99
CA GLN A 36 -7.37 -22.54 28.75
C GLN A 36 -7.60 -23.02 27.31
N TRP A 37 -6.95 -22.37 26.34
CA TRP A 37 -7.04 -22.80 24.95
C TRP A 37 -6.30 -24.10 24.68
N ARG A 38 -5.21 -24.36 25.40
CA ARG A 38 -4.48 -25.62 25.34
C ARG A 38 -5.30 -26.77 25.92
N ASP A 39 -5.95 -26.56 27.06
CA ASP A 39 -6.86 -27.54 27.67
C ASP A 39 -8.03 -27.87 26.74
N GLU A 40 -8.61 -26.87 26.08
CA GLU A 40 -9.63 -27.07 25.06
C GLU A 40 -9.10 -27.88 23.87
N TYR A 41 -7.90 -27.56 23.38
CA TYR A 41 -7.23 -28.26 22.28
C TYR A 41 -6.88 -29.72 22.62
N ASP A 42 -6.33 -29.98 23.79
CA ASP A 42 -5.93 -31.31 24.26
C ASP A 42 -7.17 -32.16 24.57
N THR A 43 -8.26 -31.56 25.09
CA THR A 43 -9.55 -32.23 25.25
C THR A 43 -10.12 -32.66 23.89
N LEU A 44 -9.95 -31.85 22.84
CA LEU A 44 -10.41 -32.17 21.49
C LEU A 44 -9.56 -33.25 20.80
N ASN A 45 -8.25 -33.27 21.04
CA ASN A 45 -7.33 -34.29 20.52
C ASN A 45 -7.31 -35.58 21.36
N GLY A 46 -7.81 -35.54 22.59
CA GLY A 46 -7.89 -36.66 23.54
C GLY A 46 -9.17 -37.50 23.47
N ILE A 47 -10.11 -37.21 22.56
CA ILE A 47 -11.33 -38.03 22.39
C ILE A 47 -10.97 -39.29 21.60
N ALA A 48 -10.42 -40.28 22.32
CA ALA A 48 -10.49 -41.67 21.92
C ALA A 48 -11.78 -42.29 22.50
N GLU A 49 -12.59 -42.84 21.60
CA GLU A 49 -13.55 -43.93 21.84
C GLU A 49 -14.79 -43.63 22.71
N ASP A 50 -15.80 -42.96 22.14
CA ASP A 50 -17.18 -43.39 22.40
C ASP A 50 -18.06 -43.27 21.14
N GLN A 51 -18.83 -44.32 20.86
CA GLN A 51 -19.20 -44.72 19.50
C GLN A 51 -20.52 -44.09 19.00
N ALA A 52 -20.53 -43.74 17.70
CA ALA A 52 -21.68 -43.49 16.81
C ALA A 52 -22.32 -42.09 16.73
N LEU A 53 -22.14 -41.20 17.71
CA LEU A 53 -22.41 -39.75 17.52
C LEU A 53 -21.17 -38.97 17.04
N THR A 54 -20.04 -39.66 16.92
CA THR A 54 -18.69 -39.09 16.90
C THR A 54 -18.15 -38.82 15.50
N GLN A 55 -18.38 -39.68 14.50
CA GLN A 55 -17.77 -39.47 13.19
C GLN A 55 -18.40 -38.28 12.43
N GLU A 56 -19.73 -38.17 12.44
CA GLU A 56 -20.43 -37.08 11.75
C GLU A 56 -20.16 -35.72 12.42
N ALA A 57 -20.02 -35.69 13.76
CA ALA A 57 -19.61 -34.50 14.50
C ALA A 57 -18.13 -34.13 14.27
N ILE A 58 -17.24 -35.13 14.18
CA ILE A 58 -15.83 -34.94 13.80
C ILE A 58 -15.72 -34.44 12.38
N ASP A 59 -16.48 -34.99 11.43
CA ASP A 59 -16.48 -34.59 10.03
C ASP A 59 -17.09 -33.19 9.84
N LEU A 60 -18.17 -32.87 10.56
CA LEU A 60 -18.73 -31.52 10.62
C LEU A 60 -17.70 -30.53 11.16
N ARG A 61 -16.98 -30.87 12.22
CA ARG A 61 -15.99 -29.98 12.84
C ARG A 61 -14.73 -29.81 11.98
N LYS A 62 -14.29 -30.87 11.27
CA LYS A 62 -13.23 -30.76 10.24
C LYS A 62 -13.66 -29.85 9.10
N SER A 63 -14.90 -29.98 8.63
CA SER A 63 -15.46 -29.11 7.61
C SER A 63 -15.56 -27.66 8.08
N GLU A 64 -15.93 -27.41 9.35
CA GLU A 64 -15.91 -26.07 9.94
C GLU A 64 -14.49 -25.48 10.02
N LEU A 65 -13.48 -26.27 10.39
CA LEU A 65 -12.08 -25.84 10.42
C LEU A 65 -11.54 -25.56 9.01
N GLU A 66 -11.82 -26.42 8.03
CA GLU A 66 -11.48 -26.19 6.63
C GLU A 66 -12.16 -24.93 6.09
N PHE A 67 -13.44 -24.72 6.43
CA PHE A 67 -14.16 -23.51 6.07
C PHE A 67 -13.54 -22.25 6.70
N GLN A 68 -13.12 -22.32 7.97
CA GLN A 68 -12.42 -21.21 8.63
C GLN A 68 -11.04 -20.93 8.02
N LYS A 69 -10.27 -21.97 7.68
CA LYS A 69 -8.99 -21.82 6.96
C LYS A 69 -9.20 -21.17 5.60
N LEU A 70 -10.17 -21.65 4.82
CA LEU A 70 -10.52 -21.07 3.53
C LEU A 70 -10.97 -19.61 3.69
N LYS A 71 -11.77 -19.30 4.70
CA LYS A 71 -12.20 -17.92 5.01
C LYS A 71 -11.01 -17.03 5.35
N PHE A 72 -10.06 -17.52 6.14
CA PHE A 72 -8.83 -16.78 6.45
C PHE A 72 -7.95 -16.56 5.23
N GLU A 73 -7.80 -17.57 4.36
CA GLU A 73 -7.07 -17.44 3.09
C GLU A 73 -7.72 -16.40 2.16
N VAL A 74 -9.05 -16.38 2.09
CA VAL A 74 -9.81 -15.36 1.35
C VAL A 74 -9.59 -13.97 1.97
N GLU A 75 -9.73 -13.81 3.29
CA GLU A 75 -9.46 -12.54 3.98
C GLU A 75 -8.03 -12.03 3.74
N GLN A 76 -7.03 -12.93 3.72
CA GLN A 76 -5.63 -12.57 3.43
C GLN A 76 -5.44 -12.13 1.98
N ARG A 77 -6.02 -12.85 1.01
CA ARG A 77 -5.99 -12.46 -0.40
C ARG A 77 -6.67 -11.13 -0.63
N GLU A 78 -7.86 -10.92 -0.07
CA GLU A 78 -8.58 -9.64 -0.16
C GLU A 78 -7.74 -8.49 0.41
N LYS A 79 -7.01 -8.71 1.51
CA LYS A 79 -6.11 -7.72 2.08
C LYS A 79 -4.92 -7.41 1.15
N GLN A 80 -4.31 -8.44 0.58
CA GLN A 80 -3.20 -8.29 -0.39
C GLN A 80 -3.68 -7.55 -1.64
N ASP A 81 -4.85 -7.90 -2.19
CA ASP A 81 -5.44 -7.25 -3.35
C ASP A 81 -5.77 -5.78 -3.06
N GLN A 82 -6.30 -5.47 -1.87
CA GLN A 82 -6.54 -4.08 -1.46
C GLN A 82 -5.25 -3.27 -1.35
N GLU A 83 -4.20 -3.86 -0.80
CA GLU A 83 -2.89 -3.22 -0.69
C GLU A 83 -2.26 -2.97 -2.07
N LEU A 84 -2.31 -3.97 -2.97
CA LEU A 84 -1.85 -3.85 -4.35
C LEU A 84 -2.63 -2.77 -5.12
N ARG A 85 -3.96 -2.74 -5.00
CA ARG A 85 -4.79 -1.69 -5.61
C ARG A 85 -4.44 -0.31 -5.09
N ALA A 86 -4.22 -0.17 -3.79
CA ALA A 86 -3.81 1.09 -3.21
C ALA A 86 -2.43 1.52 -3.73
N LYS A 87 -1.48 0.57 -3.86
CA LYS A 87 -0.13 0.81 -4.42
C LYS A 87 -0.24 1.32 -5.85
N ARG A 88 -1.00 0.60 -6.69
CA ARG A 88 -1.31 0.96 -8.08
C ARG A 88 -1.90 2.36 -8.22
N GLY A 89 -2.90 2.69 -7.41
CA GLY A 89 -3.53 4.02 -7.43
C GLY A 89 -2.56 5.18 -7.16
N LYS A 90 -1.52 4.95 -6.35
CA LYS A 90 -0.47 5.95 -6.11
C LYS A 90 0.48 6.10 -7.29
N VAL A 91 0.90 5.00 -7.92
CA VAL A 91 1.70 5.03 -9.15
C VAL A 91 1.00 5.84 -10.24
N ILE A 92 -0.29 5.56 -10.46
CA ILE A 92 -1.12 6.28 -11.44
C ILE A 92 -1.16 7.78 -11.12
N SER A 93 -1.41 8.13 -9.85
CA SER A 93 -1.43 9.54 -9.40
C SER A 93 -0.09 10.24 -9.69
N MET A 94 1.02 9.54 -9.47
CA MET A 94 2.35 10.06 -9.73
C MET A 94 2.60 10.28 -11.23
N LYS A 95 2.32 9.27 -12.07
CA LYS A 95 2.46 9.38 -13.53
C LYS A 95 1.66 10.57 -14.07
N LYS A 96 0.43 10.76 -13.58
CA LYS A 96 -0.41 11.91 -13.98
C LYS A 96 0.21 13.26 -13.59
N LEU A 97 0.78 13.39 -12.39
CA LEU A 97 1.48 14.61 -11.98
C LEU A 97 2.72 14.87 -12.84
N PHE A 98 3.51 13.84 -13.14
CA PHE A 98 4.71 13.95 -13.99
C PHE A 98 4.34 14.35 -15.41
N VAL A 99 3.33 13.71 -16.01
CA VAL A 99 2.79 14.08 -17.34
C VAL A 99 2.31 15.53 -17.35
N PHE A 100 1.60 15.97 -16.31
CA PHE A 100 1.15 17.35 -16.19
C PHE A 100 2.32 18.32 -16.15
N LEU A 101 3.35 18.06 -15.34
CA LEU A 101 4.53 18.92 -15.27
C LEU A 101 5.27 18.93 -16.60
N LYS A 102 5.53 17.76 -17.21
CA LYS A 102 6.15 17.65 -18.54
C LYS A 102 5.43 18.55 -19.54
N SER A 103 4.10 18.44 -19.61
CA SER A 103 3.27 19.20 -20.54
C SER A 103 3.24 20.70 -20.29
N ASN A 104 3.60 21.15 -19.07
CA ASN A 104 3.54 22.55 -18.63
C ASN A 104 4.90 23.10 -18.17
N SER A 105 6.01 22.41 -18.44
CA SER A 105 7.35 22.79 -17.93
C SER A 105 8.18 23.59 -18.94
N GLN A 106 7.78 23.60 -20.21
CA GLN A 106 8.42 24.35 -21.28
C GLN A 106 7.44 25.27 -21.99
N GLY A 107 7.75 26.57 -22.04
CA GLY A 107 6.90 27.54 -22.72
C GLY A 107 5.58 27.82 -21.98
N PHE A 108 5.58 27.64 -20.67
CA PHE A 108 4.47 28.00 -19.78
C PHE A 108 4.93 28.92 -18.66
N LYS A 109 3.97 29.71 -18.18
CA LYS A 109 4.10 30.65 -17.07
C LYS A 109 3.27 30.13 -15.92
N TRP A 110 3.91 29.94 -14.79
CA TRP A 110 3.30 29.52 -13.53
C TRP A 110 3.22 30.71 -12.60
N LYS A 111 2.13 30.85 -11.86
CA LYS A 111 2.15 31.72 -10.69
C LYS A 111 2.93 31.05 -9.57
N PHE A 112 3.55 31.85 -8.72
CA PHE A 112 4.25 31.36 -7.53
C PHE A 112 3.36 30.42 -6.70
N GLU A 113 2.10 30.80 -6.47
CA GLU A 113 1.16 30.05 -5.65
C GLU A 113 0.79 28.71 -6.32
N GLU A 114 0.68 28.68 -7.65
CA GLU A 114 0.39 27.47 -8.42
C GLU A 114 1.54 26.46 -8.29
N LEU A 115 2.78 26.92 -8.46
CA LEU A 115 3.96 26.06 -8.32
C LEU A 115 4.16 25.60 -6.88
N SER A 116 3.95 26.48 -5.91
CA SER A 116 4.01 26.16 -4.46
C SER A 116 2.96 25.10 -4.08
N LEU A 117 1.73 25.24 -4.57
CA LEU A 117 0.67 24.26 -4.37
C LEU A 117 1.02 22.93 -5.03
N TYR A 118 1.54 22.94 -6.26
CA TYR A 118 1.96 21.74 -6.97
C TYR A 118 3.05 20.96 -6.20
N ILE A 119 4.09 21.65 -5.70
CA ILE A 119 5.14 21.05 -4.85
C ILE A 119 4.53 20.43 -3.57
N ARG A 120 3.56 21.10 -2.94
CA ARG A 120 2.87 20.57 -1.77
C ARG A 120 2.14 19.27 -2.08
N LYS A 121 1.45 19.20 -3.23
CA LYS A 121 0.74 17.99 -3.67
C LYS A 121 1.72 16.83 -3.95
N LEU A 122 2.88 17.11 -4.57
CA LEU A 122 3.95 16.12 -4.75
C LEU A 122 4.46 15.58 -3.40
N ARG A 123 4.69 16.44 -2.41
CA ARG A 123 5.10 16.04 -1.05
C ARG A 123 4.05 15.20 -0.34
N THR A 124 2.77 15.57 -0.45
CA THR A 124 1.67 14.75 0.10
C THR A 124 1.63 13.37 -0.55
N LEU A 125 1.80 13.29 -1.86
CA LEU A 125 1.86 12.01 -2.56
C LEU A 125 3.08 11.19 -2.11
N GLN A 126 4.24 11.82 -1.93
CA GLN A 126 5.43 11.19 -1.39
C GLN A 126 5.15 10.55 -0.04
N THR A 127 4.66 11.29 0.96
CA THR A 127 4.33 10.73 2.28
C THR A 127 3.30 9.59 2.20
N GLN A 128 2.30 9.70 1.34
CA GLN A 128 1.29 8.64 1.18
C GLN A 128 1.86 7.36 0.55
N VAL A 129 2.80 7.48 -0.39
CA VAL A 129 3.53 6.33 -0.94
C VAL A 129 4.38 5.70 0.16
N GLU A 130 5.00 6.52 1.02
CA GLU A 130 5.82 6.05 2.13
C GLU A 130 5.05 5.21 3.14
N GLU A 131 3.91 5.74 3.60
CA GLU A 131 3.01 5.09 4.54
C GLU A 131 2.47 3.76 3.99
N LEU A 132 2.16 3.73 2.69
CA LEU A 132 1.56 2.56 2.05
C LEU A 132 2.58 1.44 1.79
N CYS A 133 3.81 1.80 1.43
CA CYS A 133 4.86 0.84 1.15
C CYS A 133 5.63 0.43 2.41
N GLY A 134 5.44 1.08 3.56
CA GLY A 134 6.01 0.68 4.84
C GLY A 134 7.54 0.61 4.86
N HIS A 135 8.21 1.40 4.01
CA HIS A 135 9.65 1.30 3.73
C HIS A 135 10.12 -0.05 3.20
N ASP A 136 9.28 -0.78 2.48
CA ASP A 136 9.67 -1.98 1.73
C ASP A 136 10.78 -1.61 0.73
N VAL A 137 12.02 -1.82 1.14
CA VAL A 137 13.23 -1.33 0.46
C VAL A 137 13.28 -1.85 -0.97
N GLU A 138 12.79 -3.07 -1.24
CA GLU A 138 12.71 -3.59 -2.61
C GLU A 138 11.73 -2.78 -3.45
N VAL A 139 10.55 -2.41 -2.94
CA VAL A 139 9.59 -1.60 -3.68
C VAL A 139 10.13 -0.18 -3.90
N PHE A 140 10.88 0.38 -2.95
CA PHE A 140 11.46 1.72 -3.05
C PHE A 140 12.70 1.80 -3.97
N GLU A 141 13.60 0.82 -3.88
CA GLU A 141 14.81 0.74 -4.69
C GLU A 141 14.51 0.18 -6.09
N ASN A 142 13.63 -0.83 -6.22
CA ASN A 142 13.30 -1.41 -7.53
C ASN A 142 12.32 -0.54 -8.33
N LEU A 143 11.36 0.17 -7.71
CA LEU A 143 10.48 1.04 -8.50
C LEU A 143 11.13 2.36 -8.93
N PHE A 144 12.35 2.71 -8.48
CA PHE A 144 13.07 3.95 -8.85
C PHE A 144 12.31 5.28 -8.60
N MET A 145 11.03 5.23 -8.22
CA MET A 145 10.11 6.35 -8.24
C MET A 145 10.30 7.30 -7.07
N TRP A 146 10.70 6.78 -5.91
CA TRP A 146 10.84 7.59 -4.71
C TRP A 146 11.91 8.67 -4.86
N HIS A 147 13.12 8.26 -5.26
CA HIS A 147 14.23 9.18 -5.47
C HIS A 147 13.91 10.19 -6.57
N ARG A 148 13.25 9.76 -7.65
CA ARG A 148 12.82 10.66 -8.73
C ARG A 148 11.79 11.69 -8.27
N LEU A 149 10.79 11.29 -7.48
CA LEU A 149 9.82 12.22 -6.90
C LEU A 149 10.51 13.22 -5.97
N GLN A 150 11.45 12.75 -5.16
CA GLN A 150 12.23 13.58 -4.25
C GLN A 150 13.12 14.59 -4.99
N ASP A 151 13.88 14.15 -5.99
CA ASP A 151 14.73 14.99 -6.82
C ASP A 151 13.92 16.04 -7.57
N LEU A 152 12.75 15.65 -8.09
CA LEU A 152 11.83 16.58 -8.73
C LEU A 152 11.35 17.65 -7.75
N ILE A 153 10.94 17.26 -6.54
CA ILE A 153 10.53 18.20 -5.50
C ILE A 153 11.65 19.18 -5.19
N TYR A 154 12.89 18.69 -5.00
CA TYR A 154 14.04 19.56 -4.73
C TYR A 154 14.26 20.56 -5.86
N LYS A 155 14.28 20.11 -7.11
CA LYS A 155 14.48 20.97 -8.26
C LYS A 155 13.40 22.05 -8.38
N LEU A 156 12.14 21.69 -8.18
CA LEU A 156 11.03 22.66 -8.19
C LEU A 156 11.14 23.66 -7.04
N GLN A 157 11.63 23.24 -5.87
CA GLN A 157 11.88 24.13 -4.74
C GLN A 157 13.02 25.09 -5.00
N GLU A 158 14.11 24.66 -5.63
CA GLU A 158 15.22 25.52 -6.04
C GLU A 158 14.76 26.58 -7.04
N ILE A 159 13.84 26.21 -7.96
CA ILE A 159 13.21 27.17 -8.86
C ILE A 159 12.37 28.15 -8.05
N LEU A 160 11.45 27.66 -7.20
CA LEU A 160 10.54 28.51 -6.43
C LEU A 160 11.28 29.51 -5.53
N GLN A 161 12.43 29.13 -4.96
CA GLN A 161 13.26 30.00 -4.10
C GLN A 161 13.85 31.24 -4.82
N GLN A 162 13.87 31.24 -6.16
CA GLN A 162 14.36 32.37 -6.95
C GLN A 162 13.30 33.46 -7.17
N TYR A 163 12.08 33.24 -6.67
CA TYR A 163 10.91 34.08 -6.87
C TYR A 163 10.21 34.39 -5.54
N GLU A 164 9.44 35.47 -5.53
CA GLU A 164 8.61 35.89 -4.39
C GLU A 164 7.12 35.61 -4.64
N GLU A 165 6.32 35.66 -3.58
CA GLU A 165 4.87 35.52 -3.66
C GLU A 165 4.27 36.59 -4.59
N GLY A 166 3.34 36.18 -5.48
CA GLY A 166 2.78 37.01 -6.54
C GLY A 166 3.58 37.02 -7.86
N ASP A 167 4.76 36.42 -7.91
CA ASP A 167 5.56 36.37 -9.14
C ASP A 167 5.00 35.41 -10.19
N ILE A 168 5.39 35.69 -11.45
CA ILE A 168 5.19 34.79 -12.58
C ILE A 168 6.53 34.10 -12.91
N ILE A 169 6.56 32.80 -12.71
CA ILE A 169 7.67 31.90 -12.95
C ILE A 169 7.60 31.40 -14.39
N LYS A 170 8.66 31.63 -15.16
CA LYS A 170 8.82 31.04 -16.49
C LYS A 170 9.62 29.75 -16.34
N MET A 171 8.93 28.63 -16.27
CA MET A 171 9.59 27.33 -16.27
C MET A 171 10.25 27.10 -17.63
N ASN A 172 11.52 26.70 -17.58
CA ASN A 172 12.33 26.33 -18.73
C ASN A 172 13.11 25.06 -18.37
N PHE A 173 12.39 23.94 -18.25
CA PHE A 173 13.05 22.63 -18.13
C PHE A 173 13.89 22.40 -19.40
N ASP A 174 15.14 21.97 -19.24
CA ASP A 174 16.01 21.64 -20.37
C ASP A 174 15.75 20.22 -20.88
N GLU A 175 16.49 19.77 -21.90
CA GLU A 175 16.31 18.43 -22.47
C GLU A 175 16.59 17.30 -21.46
N ASN A 176 17.51 17.51 -20.51
CA ASN A 176 17.82 16.52 -19.48
C ASN A 176 16.67 16.42 -18.47
N ASP A 177 16.02 17.54 -18.18
CA ASP A 177 14.87 17.59 -17.27
C ASP A 177 13.65 16.89 -17.86
N ILE A 178 13.43 17.06 -19.15
CA ILE A 178 12.37 16.35 -19.87
C ILE A 178 12.71 14.86 -19.96
N LEU A 179 13.96 14.50 -20.27
CA LEU A 179 14.41 13.11 -20.28
C LEU A 179 14.23 12.45 -18.92
N PHE A 180 14.57 13.14 -17.83
CA PHE A 180 14.34 12.66 -16.46
C PHE A 180 12.86 12.38 -16.19
N LEU A 181 11.96 13.27 -16.62
CA LEU A 181 10.52 13.05 -16.49
C LEU A 181 10.05 11.87 -17.33
N ASP A 182 10.64 11.64 -18.50
CA ASP A 182 10.29 10.54 -19.40
C ASP A 182 10.76 9.20 -18.85
N GLU A 183 12.01 9.11 -18.40
CA GLU A 183 12.51 7.92 -17.72
C GLU A 183 11.70 7.60 -16.45
N ALA A 184 11.22 8.63 -15.72
CA ALA A 184 10.37 8.46 -14.56
C ALA A 184 8.97 7.91 -14.88
N LEU A 185 8.51 8.06 -16.12
CA LEU A 185 7.24 7.53 -16.60
C LEU A 185 7.36 6.10 -17.14
N GLU A 186 8.54 5.69 -17.60
CA GLU A 186 8.87 4.34 -18.05
C GLU A 186 9.10 3.42 -16.85
N ILE A 187 8.07 2.66 -16.47
CA ILE A 187 8.13 1.69 -15.39
C ILE A 187 7.71 0.35 -15.99
N GLU A 188 8.69 -0.32 -16.63
CA GLU A 188 8.47 -1.51 -17.48
C GLU A 188 7.65 -2.60 -16.78
N ASP A 189 7.96 -2.93 -15.52
CA ASP A 189 7.25 -3.98 -14.76
C ASP A 189 5.78 -3.65 -14.42
N PHE A 190 5.38 -2.38 -14.52
CA PHE A 190 4.05 -1.90 -14.11
C PHE A 190 3.17 -1.47 -15.28
N ASP A 191 3.77 -1.09 -16.41
CA ASP A 191 3.02 -0.75 -17.63
C ASP A 191 2.34 -1.98 -18.26
N GLU A 192 2.93 -3.17 -18.12
CA GLU A 192 2.28 -4.43 -18.53
C GLU A 192 1.12 -4.85 -17.59
N GLU A 193 1.19 -4.57 -16.28
CA GLU A 193 0.12 -4.93 -15.32
C GLU A 193 -1.06 -3.94 -15.30
N VAL A 194 -0.84 -2.66 -15.65
CA VAL A 194 -1.88 -1.62 -15.64
C VAL A 194 -2.87 -1.77 -16.81
N GLU A 195 -2.48 -2.43 -17.91
CA GLU A 195 -3.37 -2.67 -19.05
C GLU A 195 -4.51 -3.68 -18.75
N GLU A 196 -4.40 -4.51 -17.71
CA GLU A 196 -5.40 -5.56 -17.40
C GLU A 196 -6.55 -5.09 -16.49
N GLU A 197 -6.39 -4.02 -15.69
CA GLU A 197 -7.42 -3.48 -14.78
C GLU A 197 -7.93 -2.09 -15.23
N ILE A 198 -8.42 -1.97 -16.46
CA ILE A 198 -9.26 -0.82 -16.84
C ILE A 198 -10.68 -1.07 -16.32
N GLU A 199 -10.98 -0.68 -15.08
CA GLU A 199 -12.33 -0.27 -14.69
C GLU A 199 -12.29 0.61 -13.44
N GLU A 200 -12.88 1.79 -13.57
CA GLU A 200 -12.88 2.92 -12.64
C GLU A 200 -11.58 3.74 -12.57
N GLU A 201 -11.37 4.55 -13.62
CA GLU A 201 -10.68 5.83 -13.48
C GLU A 201 -11.20 6.53 -12.21
N THR A 202 -10.41 6.48 -11.14
CA THR A 202 -10.64 7.34 -9.99
C THR A 202 -10.56 8.76 -10.54
N SER A 203 -11.71 9.45 -10.53
CA SER A 203 -11.83 10.85 -10.92
C SER A 203 -10.68 11.65 -10.33
N LEU A 204 -9.99 12.41 -11.19
CA LEU A 204 -8.87 13.29 -10.84
C LEU A 204 -9.25 14.44 -9.88
N SER A 205 -10.51 14.50 -9.43
CA SER A 205 -11.01 15.49 -8.49
C SER A 205 -10.14 15.52 -7.22
N GLY A 206 -9.34 16.57 -7.07
CA GLY A 206 -8.45 16.82 -5.94
C GLY A 206 -6.97 17.00 -6.28
N LEU A 207 -6.46 16.32 -7.32
CA LEU A 207 -5.01 16.30 -7.62
C LEU A 207 -4.57 17.48 -8.49
N LEU A 208 -5.28 17.77 -9.58
CA LEU A 208 -4.98 18.87 -10.51
C LEU A 208 -6.18 19.82 -10.65
N GLU A 209 -6.81 20.18 -9.52
CA GLU A 209 -7.98 21.07 -9.48
C GLU A 209 -7.81 22.34 -10.32
N ASP A 210 -8.93 23.04 -10.56
CA ASP A 210 -9.00 24.30 -11.31
C ASP A 210 -8.00 25.40 -10.87
N GLU A 211 -7.38 25.21 -9.70
CA GLU A 211 -6.39 26.06 -9.03
C GLU A 211 -4.99 26.03 -9.66
N ILE A 212 -4.59 24.94 -10.33
CA ILE A 212 -3.26 24.83 -10.97
C ILE A 212 -3.45 24.92 -12.49
N LYS A 213 -3.38 26.14 -13.03
CA LYS A 213 -3.55 26.40 -14.47
C LYS A 213 -2.41 27.25 -15.03
N PRO A 214 -1.23 26.64 -15.27
CA PRO A 214 -0.14 27.32 -15.95
C PRO A 214 -0.62 27.86 -17.29
N SER A 215 -0.22 29.09 -17.61
CA SER A 215 -0.63 29.76 -18.84
C SER A 215 0.46 29.62 -19.91
N LYS A 216 0.08 29.22 -21.13
CA LYS A 216 1.02 29.11 -22.25
C LYS A 216 1.63 30.49 -22.55
N TYR A 217 2.94 30.53 -22.81
CA TYR A 217 3.68 31.77 -23.07
C TYR A 217 3.21 32.49 -24.32
#